data_AF-A0A928PMY7-F1
#
_entry.id   AF-A0A928PMY7-F1
#
_cell.length_a   1.000
_cell.length_b   1.000
_cell.length_c   1.000
_cell.angle_alpha   90.00
_cell.angle_beta   90.00
_cell.angle_gamma   90.00
#
_symmetry.space_group_name_H-M   'P 1'
#
loop_
_entity.id
_entity.type
_entity.pdbx_description
1 polymer ?
#
loop_
_entity_poly.entity_id
_entity_poly.type
_entity_poly.pdbx_seq_one_letter_code
_entity_poly.pdbx_strand_id
1 'polypeptide(L)'
;MDVNNRIADVIKLRSNICQKFLHLKLDNNVQWKSVVYEKVRIKIENKTPYYTSNYSCLYEKIRDIGIDDYSIEDMDVSLISHLIEDFNGLLKVENQTKKAFKQLVDDRNLTNHSSGNEEEEEQYLIGLLSLIRLKEFVRIVDKYELSINDNKRLLFRQRNIKRIDSLKEILDNERIELIYIDKEIDRDIQVLIDDKDKNTWLRINGTYFKRITEEEGRNRYQKFIIKASDAGIPAAHIYALSLFEDNWNELEKRIQMIFESDEQFGSYEAHCIVESINIYIIRNGINNRIPVIVAKIEEYGYKLGQDETGYYTIEG
;
A
#
# COMPACT_ATOMS: atom_id res chain seq x y z
N MET A 1 -5.83 6.72 7.65
CA MET A 1 -5.82 5.23 7.67
C MET A 1 -4.91 4.78 6.54
N ASP A 2 -4.06 3.76 6.76
CA ASP A 2 -3.12 3.26 5.73
C ASP A 2 -3.86 2.77 4.48
N VAL A 3 -3.43 3.23 3.32
CA VAL A 3 -3.97 2.85 2.00
C VAL A 3 -3.93 1.33 1.79
N ASN A 4 -2.95 0.62 2.35
CA ASN A 4 -2.88 -0.84 2.29
C ASN A 4 -4.10 -1.51 2.94
N ASN A 5 -4.58 -0.95 4.05
CA ASN A 5 -5.80 -1.44 4.70
C ASN A 5 -7.03 -1.20 3.81
N ARG A 6 -7.08 -0.08 3.08
CA ARG A 6 -8.15 0.21 2.12
C ARG A 6 -8.13 -0.75 0.94
N ILE A 7 -6.96 -1.08 0.42
CA ILE A 7 -6.81 -2.08 -0.63
C ILE A 7 -7.27 -3.46 -0.14
N ALA A 8 -6.93 -3.83 1.09
CA ALA A 8 -7.43 -5.07 1.70
C ALA A 8 -8.97 -5.08 1.82
N ASP A 9 -9.60 -3.96 2.18
CA ASP A 9 -11.06 -3.82 2.20
C ASP A 9 -11.69 -4.01 0.81
N VAL A 10 -11.07 -3.46 -0.25
CA VAL A 10 -11.50 -3.65 -1.64
C VAL A 10 -11.40 -5.13 -2.05
N ILE A 11 -10.28 -5.78 -1.74
CA ILE A 11 -10.06 -7.22 -2.03
C ILE A 11 -11.11 -8.07 -1.32
N LYS A 12 -11.35 -7.81 -0.03
CA LYS A 12 -12.35 -8.51 0.77
C LYS A 12 -13.76 -8.29 0.24
N LEU A 13 -14.11 -7.06 -0.18
CA LEU A 13 -15.41 -6.77 -0.77
C LEU A 13 -15.60 -7.52 -2.10
N ARG A 14 -14.57 -7.54 -2.96
CA ARG A 14 -14.55 -8.31 -4.21
C ARG A 14 -14.80 -9.79 -3.96
N SER A 15 -14.06 -10.40 -3.04
CA SER A 15 -14.23 -11.82 -2.68
C SER A 15 -15.65 -12.11 -2.22
N ASN A 16 -16.15 -11.35 -1.26
CA ASN A 16 -17.50 -11.51 -0.70
C ASN A 16 -18.59 -11.41 -1.78
N ILE A 17 -18.45 -10.50 -2.75
CA ILE A 17 -19.44 -10.33 -3.82
C ILE A 17 -19.40 -11.52 -4.79
N CYS A 18 -18.20 -12.01 -5.13
CA CYS A 18 -18.04 -13.20 -5.98
C CYS A 18 -18.61 -14.45 -5.31
N GLN A 19 -18.34 -14.64 -4.02
CA GLN A 19 -18.89 -15.72 -3.20
C GLN A 19 -20.42 -15.65 -3.13
N LYS A 20 -21.00 -14.47 -2.89
CA LYS A 20 -22.46 -14.26 -2.92
C LYS A 20 -23.07 -14.57 -4.29
N PHE A 21 -22.41 -14.21 -5.37
CA PHE A 21 -22.87 -14.58 -6.71
C PHE A 21 -22.91 -16.10 -6.87
N LEU A 22 -21.87 -16.78 -6.39
CA LEU A 22 -21.81 -18.24 -6.44
C LEU A 22 -22.93 -18.89 -5.60
N HIS A 23 -23.22 -18.37 -4.40
CA HIS A 23 -24.39 -18.79 -3.61
C HIS A 23 -25.69 -18.67 -4.41
N LEU A 24 -25.92 -17.59 -5.14
CA LEU A 24 -27.13 -17.45 -5.97
C LEU A 24 -27.25 -18.52 -7.06
N LYS A 25 -26.12 -19.02 -7.57
CA LYS A 25 -26.08 -20.04 -8.63
C LYS A 25 -26.09 -21.46 -8.08
N LEU A 26 -25.54 -21.68 -6.89
CA LEU A 26 -25.36 -22.99 -6.26
C LEU A 26 -26.36 -23.31 -5.15
N ASP A 27 -27.19 -22.35 -4.71
CA ASP A 27 -28.12 -22.41 -3.57
C ASP A 27 -28.99 -23.69 -3.51
N ASN A 28 -29.24 -24.33 -4.65
CA ASN A 28 -30.10 -25.51 -4.78
C ASN A 28 -29.34 -26.81 -5.16
N ASN A 29 -28.01 -26.77 -5.29
CA ASN A 29 -27.22 -27.90 -5.78
C ASN A 29 -26.45 -28.58 -4.64
N VAL A 30 -27.09 -29.47 -3.88
CA VAL A 30 -26.51 -30.14 -2.71
C VAL A 30 -25.22 -30.92 -3.02
N GLN A 31 -24.99 -31.30 -4.29
CA GLN A 31 -23.84 -32.11 -4.71
C GLN A 31 -22.66 -31.30 -5.27
N TRP A 32 -22.74 -29.97 -5.27
CA TRP A 32 -21.68 -29.15 -5.89
C TRP A 32 -20.30 -29.42 -5.27
N LYS A 33 -20.22 -29.65 -3.96
CA LYS A 33 -18.96 -29.89 -3.24
C LYS A 33 -18.26 -31.14 -3.78
N SER A 34 -18.99 -32.25 -3.89
CA SER A 34 -18.46 -33.51 -4.43
C SER A 34 -18.05 -33.39 -5.90
N VAL A 35 -18.82 -32.65 -6.71
CA VAL A 35 -18.47 -32.42 -8.12
C VAL A 35 -17.22 -31.56 -8.28
N VAL A 36 -17.06 -30.52 -7.45
CA VAL A 36 -15.86 -29.69 -7.42
C VAL A 36 -14.67 -30.54 -7.02
N TYR A 37 -14.76 -31.26 -5.90
CA TYR A 37 -13.69 -32.13 -5.41
C TYR A 37 -13.25 -33.15 -6.46
N GLU A 38 -14.18 -33.87 -7.07
CA GLU A 38 -13.86 -34.92 -8.04
C GLU A 38 -13.10 -34.37 -9.25
N LYS A 39 -13.54 -33.23 -9.79
CA LYS A 39 -12.86 -32.59 -10.91
C LYS A 39 -11.48 -32.05 -10.53
N VAL A 40 -11.34 -31.48 -9.34
CA VAL A 40 -10.05 -31.01 -8.82
C VAL A 40 -9.10 -32.20 -8.66
N ARG A 41 -9.56 -33.29 -8.05
CA ARG A 41 -8.82 -34.54 -7.88
C ARG A 41 -8.33 -35.09 -9.22
N ILE A 42 -9.22 -35.28 -10.19
CA ILE A 42 -8.88 -35.77 -11.53
C ILE A 42 -7.82 -34.88 -12.20
N LYS A 43 -7.95 -33.55 -12.09
CA LYS A 43 -6.98 -32.61 -12.67
C LYS A 43 -5.60 -32.69 -12.03
N ILE A 44 -5.52 -32.93 -10.72
CA ILE A 44 -4.25 -33.12 -9.99
C ILE A 44 -3.63 -34.48 -10.32
N GLU A 45 -4.41 -35.56 -10.27
CA GLU A 45 -3.95 -36.93 -10.52
C GLU A 45 -3.46 -37.15 -11.95
N ASN A 46 -4.06 -36.45 -12.93
CA ASN A 46 -3.63 -36.50 -14.33
C ASN A 46 -2.34 -35.69 -14.62
N LYS A 47 -1.73 -35.05 -13.61
CA LYS A 47 -0.43 -34.34 -13.69
C LYS A 47 -0.32 -33.32 -14.83
N THR A 48 -1.41 -32.66 -15.19
CA THR A 48 -1.37 -31.65 -16.25
C THR A 48 -0.67 -30.38 -15.72
N PRO A 49 0.47 -29.93 -16.29
CA PRO A 49 1.34 -28.92 -15.67
C PRO A 49 0.65 -27.59 -15.32
N TYR A 50 -0.26 -27.13 -16.19
CA TYR A 50 -1.04 -25.89 -15.97
C TYR A 50 -2.03 -25.99 -14.80
N TYR A 51 -2.51 -27.21 -14.50
CA TYR A 51 -3.57 -27.42 -13.52
C TYR A 51 -3.00 -27.77 -12.14
N THR A 52 -1.81 -28.34 -12.06
CA THR A 52 -1.16 -28.64 -10.77
C THR A 52 -0.86 -27.35 -10.00
N SER A 53 -0.39 -26.28 -10.65
CA SER A 53 -0.13 -25.00 -9.94
C SER A 53 -1.40 -24.32 -9.44
N ASN A 54 -2.49 -24.36 -10.22
CA ASN A 54 -3.70 -23.57 -9.92
C ASN A 54 -4.68 -24.29 -8.98
N TYR A 55 -4.61 -25.62 -8.90
CA TYR A 55 -5.57 -26.44 -8.17
C TYR A 55 -4.96 -27.21 -6.98
N SER A 56 -3.63 -27.25 -6.81
CA SER A 56 -3.00 -27.98 -5.70
C SER A 56 -3.38 -27.41 -4.34
N CYS A 57 -3.27 -26.10 -4.15
CA CYS A 57 -3.63 -25.43 -2.89
C CYS A 57 -5.11 -25.68 -2.53
N LEU A 58 -6.00 -25.69 -3.53
CA LEU A 58 -7.41 -26.03 -3.33
C LEU A 58 -7.60 -27.50 -2.94
N TYR A 59 -6.92 -28.42 -3.64
CA TYR A 59 -7.02 -29.83 -3.36
C TYR A 59 -6.59 -30.14 -1.92
N GLU A 60 -5.47 -29.55 -1.48
CA GLU A 60 -4.98 -29.62 -0.11
C GLU A 60 -6.00 -29.03 0.86
N LYS A 61 -6.49 -27.81 0.61
CA LYS A 61 -7.47 -27.14 1.47
C LYS A 61 -8.78 -27.94 1.64
N ILE A 62 -9.32 -28.52 0.57
CA ILE A 62 -10.53 -29.37 0.67
C ILE A 62 -10.24 -30.64 1.48
N ARG A 63 -9.03 -31.22 1.36
CA ARG A 63 -8.66 -32.40 2.14
C ARG A 63 -8.44 -32.10 3.62
N ASP A 64 -7.91 -30.92 3.93
CA ASP A 64 -7.66 -30.49 5.31
C ASP A 64 -8.96 -30.15 6.05
N ILE A 65 -9.89 -29.48 5.37
CA ILE A 65 -11.20 -29.11 5.93
C ILE A 65 -12.17 -30.31 5.91
N GLY A 66 -12.12 -31.12 4.86
CA GLY A 66 -13.12 -32.14 4.56
C GLY A 66 -14.18 -31.63 3.57
N ILE A 67 -14.63 -32.52 2.67
CA ILE A 67 -15.60 -32.17 1.60
C ILE A 67 -16.92 -31.67 2.19
N ASP A 68 -17.38 -32.28 3.28
CA ASP A 68 -18.67 -31.94 3.89
C ASP A 68 -18.66 -30.56 4.54
N ASP A 69 -17.52 -30.16 5.12
CA ASP A 69 -17.34 -28.88 5.82
C ASP A 69 -16.86 -27.75 4.91
N TYR A 70 -16.33 -28.06 3.72
CA TYR A 70 -15.88 -27.07 2.75
C TYR A 70 -17.02 -26.14 2.29
N SER A 71 -16.79 -24.83 2.27
CA SER A 71 -17.82 -23.84 1.95
C SER A 71 -17.43 -22.93 0.78
N ILE A 72 -18.39 -22.18 0.26
CA ILE A 72 -18.12 -21.14 -0.74
C ILE A 72 -17.24 -20.02 -0.15
N GLU A 73 -17.32 -19.78 1.16
CA GLU A 73 -16.52 -18.75 1.84
C GLU A 73 -15.02 -19.09 1.85
N ASP A 74 -14.67 -20.37 1.64
CA ASP A 74 -13.30 -20.85 1.53
C ASP A 74 -12.67 -20.60 0.15
N MET A 75 -13.46 -20.12 -0.83
CA MET A 75 -13.01 -19.88 -2.20
C MET A 75 -12.53 -18.44 -2.40
N ASP A 76 -11.35 -18.29 -3.01
CA ASP A 76 -10.89 -17.02 -3.54
C ASP A 76 -11.46 -16.72 -4.94
N VAL A 77 -11.26 -15.49 -5.42
CA VAL A 77 -11.78 -15.03 -6.72
C VAL A 77 -11.17 -15.81 -7.89
N SER A 78 -9.90 -16.21 -7.78
CA SER A 78 -9.19 -16.99 -8.81
C SER A 78 -9.85 -18.35 -8.99
N LEU A 79 -10.17 -19.03 -7.88
CA LEU A 79 -10.89 -20.29 -7.89
C LEU A 79 -12.31 -20.13 -8.43
N ILE A 80 -13.04 -19.11 -7.99
CA ILE A 80 -14.39 -18.85 -8.51
C ILE A 80 -14.33 -18.62 -10.03
N SER A 81 -13.28 -17.98 -10.56
CA SER A 81 -13.05 -17.84 -12.01
C SER A 81 -12.97 -19.18 -12.70
N HIS A 82 -12.15 -20.08 -12.18
CA HIS A 82 -11.98 -21.41 -12.73
C HIS A 82 -13.29 -22.21 -12.71
N LEU A 83 -14.10 -22.08 -11.66
CA LEU A 83 -15.43 -22.69 -11.61
C LEU A 83 -16.37 -22.13 -12.69
N ILE A 84 -16.34 -20.82 -12.92
CA ILE A 84 -17.19 -20.16 -13.94
C ILE A 84 -16.75 -20.53 -15.37
N GLU A 85 -15.46 -20.68 -15.62
CA GLU A 85 -14.89 -20.96 -16.94
C GLU A 85 -14.85 -22.46 -17.29
N ASP A 86 -14.33 -23.30 -16.39
CA ASP A 86 -14.02 -24.71 -16.67
C ASP A 86 -15.15 -25.68 -16.28
N PHE A 87 -16.12 -25.24 -15.48
CA PHE A 87 -17.17 -26.11 -14.92
C PHE A 87 -18.55 -25.85 -15.56
N ASN A 88 -18.60 -25.79 -16.90
CA ASN A 88 -19.83 -25.56 -17.68
C ASN A 88 -21.00 -26.52 -17.36
N GLY A 89 -20.73 -27.73 -16.82
CA GLY A 89 -21.76 -28.68 -16.39
C GLY A 89 -22.29 -28.47 -14.97
N LEU A 90 -21.56 -27.73 -14.12
CA LEU A 90 -21.95 -27.44 -12.72
C LEU A 90 -22.60 -26.06 -12.60
N LEU A 91 -22.08 -25.09 -13.35
CA LEU A 91 -22.48 -23.69 -13.28
C LEU A 91 -22.78 -23.18 -14.69
N LYS A 92 -24.07 -22.99 -14.99
CA LYS A 92 -24.49 -22.29 -16.21
C LYS A 92 -24.47 -20.78 -15.94
N VAL A 93 -23.43 -20.10 -16.38
CA VAL A 93 -23.24 -18.64 -16.23
C VAL A 93 -23.33 -17.99 -17.62
N GLU A 94 -23.99 -16.85 -17.71
CA GLU A 94 -24.15 -16.12 -18.98
C GLU A 94 -22.83 -15.53 -19.47
N ASN A 95 -22.66 -15.48 -20.79
CA ASN A 95 -21.39 -15.05 -21.40
C ASN A 95 -20.98 -13.63 -21.00
N GLN A 96 -21.94 -12.72 -20.85
CA GLN A 96 -21.69 -11.35 -20.40
C GLN A 96 -21.16 -11.34 -18.96
N THR A 97 -21.75 -12.16 -18.08
CA THR A 97 -21.30 -12.34 -16.70
C THR A 97 -19.91 -12.95 -16.64
N LYS A 98 -19.60 -13.95 -17.48
CA LYS A 98 -18.25 -14.53 -17.59
C LYS A 98 -17.21 -13.47 -17.98
N LYS A 99 -17.51 -12.64 -18.99
CA LYS A 99 -16.63 -11.54 -19.42
C LYS A 99 -16.39 -10.52 -18.32
N ALA A 100 -17.45 -10.13 -17.60
CA ALA A 100 -17.35 -9.19 -16.49
C ALA A 100 -16.54 -9.78 -15.32
N PHE A 101 -16.73 -11.07 -15.03
CA PHE A 101 -15.98 -11.77 -13.99
C PHE A 101 -14.48 -11.82 -14.30
N LYS A 102 -14.12 -12.11 -15.56
CA LYS A 102 -12.72 -12.14 -15.99
C LYS A 102 -11.99 -10.81 -15.73
N GLN A 103 -12.67 -9.67 -15.87
CA GLN A 103 -12.11 -8.35 -15.54
C GLN A 103 -11.83 -8.16 -14.04
N LEU A 104 -12.48 -8.93 -13.16
CA LEU A 104 -12.21 -8.90 -11.71
C LEU A 104 -10.99 -9.75 -11.32
N VAL A 105 -10.70 -10.77 -12.13
CA VAL A 105 -9.60 -11.74 -11.95
C VAL A 105 -8.31 -11.21 -12.55
N ASP A 106 -8.40 -10.65 -13.77
CA ASP A 106 -7.29 -10.01 -14.48
C ASP A 106 -6.88 -8.66 -13.83
N ASP A 107 -7.48 -8.29 -12.69
CA ASP A 107 -7.09 -7.13 -11.91
C ASP A 107 -5.79 -7.41 -11.14
N ARG A 108 -4.68 -7.46 -11.91
CA ARG A 108 -3.31 -7.75 -11.46
C ARG A 108 -2.84 -6.81 -10.35
N ASN A 109 -3.44 -5.62 -10.27
CA ASN A 109 -3.12 -4.58 -9.30
C ASN A 109 -3.64 -4.89 -7.88
N LEU A 110 -4.46 -5.93 -7.71
CA LEU A 110 -4.95 -6.43 -6.41
C LEU A 110 -4.46 -7.84 -6.07
N THR A 111 -3.59 -8.43 -6.91
CA THR A 111 -3.12 -9.81 -6.77
C THR A 111 -1.60 -9.81 -6.69
N ASN A 112 -1.06 -9.64 -5.48
CA ASN A 112 0.31 -10.01 -5.06
C ASN A 112 1.51 -9.38 -5.82
N HIS A 113 1.30 -8.36 -6.64
CA HIS A 113 2.37 -7.69 -7.39
C HIS A 113 2.43 -6.17 -7.17
N SER A 114 1.69 -5.64 -6.20
CA SER A 114 2.06 -4.35 -5.63
C SER A 114 3.46 -4.53 -5.06
N SER A 115 4.46 -3.97 -5.72
CA SER A 115 5.87 -4.10 -5.38
C SER A 115 6.20 -3.48 -4.01
N GLY A 116 5.20 -2.92 -3.32
CA GLY A 116 5.35 -2.13 -2.12
C GLY A 116 5.88 -0.73 -2.41
N ASN A 117 6.18 -0.43 -3.68
CA ASN A 117 6.79 0.81 -4.14
C ASN A 117 5.83 1.71 -4.91
N GLU A 118 4.55 1.33 -5.08
CA GLU A 118 3.57 2.22 -5.72
C GLU A 118 3.23 3.39 -4.78
N GLU A 119 3.13 4.59 -5.34
CA GLU A 119 2.72 5.78 -4.61
C GLU A 119 1.30 5.62 -4.05
N GLU A 120 1.02 6.19 -2.87
CA GLU A 120 -0.29 6.07 -2.23
C GLU A 120 -1.44 6.53 -3.14
N GLU A 121 -1.24 7.60 -3.94
CA GLU A 121 -2.25 8.06 -4.89
C GLU A 121 -2.56 7.00 -5.97
N GLU A 122 -1.53 6.34 -6.50
CA GLU A 122 -1.68 5.27 -7.48
C GLU A 122 -2.48 4.10 -6.89
N GLN A 123 -2.20 3.74 -5.64
CA GLN A 123 -2.95 2.70 -4.94
C GLN A 123 -4.43 3.06 -4.77
N TYR A 124 -4.76 4.30 -4.37
CA TYR A 124 -6.16 4.75 -4.32
C TYR A 124 -6.85 4.65 -5.69
N LEU A 125 -6.17 5.09 -6.76
CA LEU A 125 -6.71 5.01 -8.13
C LEU A 125 -6.96 3.57 -8.58
N ILE A 126 -6.06 2.67 -8.23
CA ILE A 126 -6.22 1.22 -8.45
C ILE A 126 -7.47 0.72 -7.73
N GLY A 127 -7.61 1.00 -6.43
CA GLY A 127 -8.77 0.59 -5.64
C GLY A 127 -10.10 1.10 -6.22
N LEU A 128 -10.13 2.36 -6.65
CA LEU A 128 -11.30 2.96 -7.31
C LEU A 128 -11.66 2.27 -8.62
N LEU A 129 -10.67 1.96 -9.46
CA LEU A 129 -10.88 1.24 -10.72
C LEU A 129 -11.45 -0.16 -10.48
N SER A 130 -10.92 -0.87 -9.48
CA SER A 130 -11.43 -2.19 -9.08
C SER A 130 -12.88 -2.12 -8.59
N LEU A 131 -13.25 -1.10 -7.82
CA LEU A 131 -14.63 -0.88 -7.38
C LEU A 131 -15.58 -0.56 -8.54
N ILE A 132 -15.12 0.18 -9.56
CA ILE A 132 -15.90 0.43 -10.78
C ILE A 132 -16.18 -0.88 -11.53
N ARG A 133 -15.16 -1.71 -11.73
CA ARG A 133 -15.31 -3.03 -12.37
C ARG A 133 -16.25 -3.94 -11.57
N LEU A 134 -16.13 -3.94 -10.23
CA LEU A 134 -16.99 -4.71 -9.35
C LEU A 134 -18.45 -4.24 -9.40
N LYS A 135 -18.68 -2.92 -9.48
CA LYS A 135 -20.02 -2.36 -9.66
C LYS A 135 -20.64 -2.80 -10.98
N GLU A 136 -19.86 -2.81 -12.04
CA GLU A 136 -20.33 -3.25 -13.36
C GLU A 136 -20.64 -4.75 -13.38
N PHE A 137 -19.82 -5.58 -12.74
CA PHE A 137 -20.13 -7.00 -12.55
C PHE A 137 -21.49 -7.20 -11.86
N VAL A 138 -21.75 -6.49 -10.76
CA VAL A 138 -23.05 -6.57 -10.06
C VAL A 138 -24.22 -6.18 -10.96
N ARG A 139 -24.06 -5.15 -11.80
CA ARG A 139 -25.08 -4.72 -12.76
C ARG A 139 -25.31 -5.75 -13.86
N ILE A 140 -24.25 -6.41 -14.33
CA ILE A 140 -24.32 -7.45 -15.35
C ILE A 140 -25.01 -8.71 -14.80
N VAL A 141 -24.68 -9.14 -13.58
CA VAL A 141 -25.39 -10.25 -12.91
C VAL A 141 -26.89 -9.96 -12.85
N ASP A 142 -27.26 -8.77 -12.36
CA ASP A 142 -28.65 -8.34 -12.27
C ASP A 142 -29.33 -8.30 -13.65
N LYS A 143 -28.64 -7.88 -14.71
CA LYS A 143 -29.23 -7.75 -16.04
C LYS A 143 -29.35 -9.07 -16.81
N TYR A 144 -28.35 -9.95 -16.71
CA TYR A 144 -28.20 -11.09 -17.61
C TYR A 144 -28.51 -12.44 -16.96
N GLU A 145 -28.32 -12.61 -15.65
CA GLU A 145 -28.49 -13.92 -14.99
C GLU A 145 -29.95 -14.27 -14.72
N LEU A 146 -30.81 -14.24 -15.75
CA LEU A 146 -32.27 -14.40 -15.65
C LEU A 146 -32.71 -15.76 -15.09
N SER A 147 -31.81 -16.74 -15.04
CA SER A 147 -32.01 -18.04 -14.35
C SER A 147 -32.16 -17.89 -12.83
N ILE A 148 -31.69 -16.78 -12.26
CA ILE A 148 -31.82 -16.45 -10.84
C ILE A 148 -33.12 -15.66 -10.64
N ASN A 149 -33.87 -16.00 -9.59
CA ASN A 149 -35.10 -15.29 -9.22
C ASN A 149 -34.88 -13.77 -9.15
N ASP A 150 -35.82 -13.01 -9.71
CA ASP A 150 -35.75 -11.55 -9.81
C ASP A 150 -35.54 -10.84 -8.47
N ASN A 151 -36.29 -11.23 -7.43
CA ASN A 151 -36.14 -10.65 -6.10
C ASN A 151 -34.74 -10.95 -5.51
N LYS A 152 -34.19 -12.14 -5.75
CA LYS A 152 -32.82 -12.48 -5.32
C LYS A 152 -31.78 -11.62 -6.04
N ARG A 153 -31.92 -11.42 -7.36
CA ARG A 153 -31.04 -10.54 -8.16
C ARG A 153 -31.12 -9.08 -7.69
N LEU A 154 -32.33 -8.57 -7.49
CA LEU A 154 -32.56 -7.21 -7.03
C LEU A 154 -31.94 -6.96 -5.65
N LEU A 155 -32.11 -7.89 -4.70
CA LEU A 155 -31.49 -7.81 -3.38
C LEU A 155 -29.96 -7.88 -3.44
N PHE A 156 -29.41 -8.75 -4.29
CA PHE A 156 -27.97 -8.81 -4.55
C PHE A 156 -27.44 -7.48 -5.08
N ARG A 157 -28.13 -6.89 -6.07
CA ARG A 157 -27.79 -5.59 -6.63
C ARG A 157 -27.79 -4.48 -5.58
N GLN A 158 -28.92 -4.29 -4.90
CA GLN A 158 -29.11 -3.19 -3.95
C GLN A 158 -28.08 -3.23 -2.80
N ARG A 159 -27.87 -4.41 -2.22
CA ARG A 159 -26.93 -4.58 -1.10
C ARG A 159 -25.49 -4.31 -1.53
N ASN A 160 -25.08 -4.85 -2.67
CA ASN A 160 -23.68 -4.77 -3.09
C ASN A 160 -23.33 -3.41 -3.70
N ILE A 161 -24.22 -2.78 -4.47
CA ILE A 161 -23.99 -1.41 -4.98
C ILE A 161 -23.79 -0.43 -3.83
N LYS A 162 -24.62 -0.48 -2.78
CA LYS A 162 -24.48 0.41 -1.63
C LYS A 162 -23.13 0.27 -0.94
N ARG A 163 -22.63 -0.96 -0.76
CA ARG A 163 -21.31 -1.21 -0.15
C ARG A 163 -20.16 -0.72 -1.04
N ILE A 164 -20.28 -0.93 -2.35
CA ILE A 164 -19.28 -0.45 -3.31
C ILE A 164 -19.22 1.08 -3.31
N ASP A 165 -20.38 1.75 -3.36
CA ASP A 165 -20.44 3.22 -3.40
C ASP A 165 -19.93 3.85 -2.11
N SER A 166 -20.26 3.26 -0.96
CA SER A 166 -19.72 3.72 0.34
C SER A 166 -18.20 3.59 0.42
N LEU A 167 -17.62 2.46 -0.02
CA LEU A 167 -16.16 2.31 -0.01
C LEU A 167 -15.51 3.23 -1.06
N LYS A 168 -16.13 3.41 -2.23
CA LYS A 168 -15.64 4.33 -3.25
C LYS A 168 -15.56 5.76 -2.73
N GLU A 169 -16.59 6.23 -2.04
CA GLU A 169 -16.62 7.57 -1.43
C GLU A 169 -15.50 7.77 -0.40
N ILE A 170 -15.23 6.75 0.43
CA ILE A 170 -14.11 6.78 1.39
C ILE A 170 -12.78 6.95 0.64
N LEU A 171 -12.51 6.11 -0.35
CA LEU A 171 -11.27 6.14 -1.13
C LEU A 171 -11.11 7.45 -1.91
N ASP A 172 -12.18 7.97 -2.52
CA ASP A 172 -12.16 9.25 -3.24
C ASP A 172 -11.85 10.41 -2.28
N ASN A 173 -12.47 10.44 -1.09
CA ASN A 173 -12.24 11.49 -0.09
C ASN A 173 -10.81 11.44 0.48
N GLU A 174 -10.31 10.27 0.85
CA GLU A 174 -8.95 10.09 1.36
C GLU A 174 -7.91 10.48 0.30
N ARG A 175 -8.14 10.12 -0.98
CA ARG A 175 -7.29 10.56 -2.09
C ARG A 175 -7.31 12.07 -2.28
N ILE A 176 -8.48 12.72 -2.24
CA ILE A 176 -8.61 14.17 -2.36
C ILE A 176 -7.84 14.88 -1.23
N GLU A 177 -7.97 14.38 -0.01
CA GLU A 177 -7.25 14.92 1.15
C GLU A 177 -5.74 14.79 0.98
N LEU A 178 -5.25 13.64 0.52
CA LEU A 178 -3.83 13.40 0.23
C LEU A 178 -3.28 14.43 -0.77
N ILE A 179 -3.99 14.65 -1.88
CA ILE A 179 -3.61 15.63 -2.91
C ILE A 179 -3.67 17.06 -2.35
N TYR A 180 -4.67 17.36 -1.51
CA TYR A 180 -4.81 18.67 -0.90
C TYR A 180 -3.62 18.98 0.03
N ILE A 181 -3.27 18.05 0.91
CA ILE A 181 -2.10 18.16 1.80
C ILE A 181 -0.82 18.37 0.98
N ASP A 182 -0.67 17.60 -0.10
CA ASP A 182 0.52 17.69 -0.95
C ASP A 182 0.67 19.10 -1.56
N LYS A 183 -0.43 19.64 -2.11
CA LYS A 183 -0.47 21.00 -2.68
C LYS A 183 -0.30 22.10 -1.64
N GLU A 184 -0.78 21.89 -0.42
CA GLU A 184 -0.58 22.82 0.70
C GLU A 184 0.90 22.90 1.06
N ILE A 185 1.56 21.75 1.20
CA ILE A 185 3.01 21.65 1.46
C ILE A 185 3.80 22.29 0.31
N ASP A 186 3.47 22.00 -0.94
CA ASP A 186 4.19 22.57 -2.10
C ASP A 186 4.07 24.09 -2.16
N ARG A 187 2.89 24.63 -1.82
CA ARG A 187 2.69 26.08 -1.73
C ARG A 187 3.55 26.68 -0.63
N ASP A 188 3.60 26.07 0.55
CA ASP A 188 4.40 26.54 1.67
C ASP A 188 5.90 26.48 1.36
N ILE A 189 6.36 25.42 0.67
CA ILE A 189 7.73 25.31 0.17
C ILE A 189 8.05 26.40 -0.84
N GLN A 190 7.14 26.69 -1.77
CA GLN A 190 7.35 27.78 -2.73
C GLN A 190 7.50 29.13 -2.01
N VAL A 191 6.71 29.38 -0.96
CA VAL A 191 6.87 30.58 -0.12
C VAL A 191 8.27 30.63 0.52
N LEU A 192 8.82 29.51 0.98
CA LEU A 192 10.17 29.45 1.56
C LEU A 192 11.28 29.63 0.52
N ILE A 193 11.04 29.22 -0.72
CA ILE A 193 11.96 29.46 -1.84
C ILE A 193 11.97 30.95 -2.20
N ASP A 194 10.78 31.56 -2.28
CA ASP A 194 10.60 32.96 -2.64
C ASP A 194 11.07 33.92 -1.53
N ASP A 195 10.85 33.54 -0.27
CA ASP A 195 11.23 34.28 0.93
C ASP A 195 12.14 33.43 1.83
N LYS A 196 13.45 33.64 1.64
CA LYS A 196 14.53 32.98 2.40
C LYS A 196 14.69 33.55 3.81
N ASP A 197 13.80 34.41 4.29
CA ASP A 197 13.87 34.93 5.65
C ASP A 197 13.66 33.83 6.70
N LYS A 198 14.52 33.84 7.72
CA LYS A 198 14.48 32.87 8.81
C LYS A 198 13.15 32.90 9.57
N ASN A 199 12.50 34.05 9.68
CA ASN A 199 11.20 34.13 10.37
C ASN A 199 10.09 33.45 9.56
N THR A 200 10.19 33.44 8.23
CA THR A 200 9.23 32.74 7.37
C THR A 200 9.35 31.23 7.55
N TRP A 201 10.57 30.69 7.61
CA TRP A 201 10.80 29.30 8.04
C TRP A 201 10.20 29.01 9.41
N LEU A 202 10.54 29.79 10.43
CA LEU A 202 10.06 29.55 11.80
C LEU A 202 8.53 29.59 11.89
N ARG A 203 7.88 30.49 11.15
CA ARG A 203 6.42 30.59 11.10
C ARG A 203 5.80 29.35 10.46
N ILE A 204 6.27 28.94 9.28
CA ILE A 204 5.72 27.80 8.54
C ILE A 204 6.04 26.49 9.27
N ASN A 205 7.31 26.23 9.62
CA ASN A 205 7.69 25.06 10.40
C ASN A 205 6.87 24.95 11.70
N GLY A 206 6.61 26.08 12.37
CA GLY A 206 5.80 26.16 13.57
C GLY A 206 4.32 25.79 13.38
N THR A 207 3.73 25.94 12.19
CA THR A 207 2.33 25.51 11.95
C THR A 207 2.22 23.99 11.88
N TYR A 208 3.16 23.33 11.21
CA TYR A 208 3.21 21.87 11.14
C TYR A 208 3.61 21.25 12.48
N PHE A 209 4.64 21.80 13.14
CA PHE A 209 5.13 21.29 14.42
C PHE A 209 4.06 21.31 15.52
N LYS A 210 3.17 22.31 15.54
CA LYS A 210 2.05 22.39 16.50
C LYS A 210 1.11 21.19 16.47
N ARG A 211 1.09 20.42 15.37
CA ARG A 211 0.20 19.26 15.19
C ARG A 211 0.92 17.93 15.40
N ILE A 212 2.21 17.92 15.74
CA ILE A 212 3.04 16.70 15.80
C ILE A 212 2.61 15.67 16.86
N THR A 213 1.81 16.10 17.84
CA THR A 213 1.28 15.23 18.90
C THR A 213 0.24 14.23 18.40
N GLU A 214 -0.43 14.56 17.29
CA GLU A 214 -1.38 13.68 16.61
C GLU A 214 -0.67 12.89 15.52
N GLU A 215 -1.08 11.64 15.28
CA GLU A 215 -0.45 10.78 14.26
C GLU A 215 -0.50 11.41 12.87
N GLU A 216 -1.66 11.92 12.46
CA GLU A 216 -1.83 12.61 11.18
C GLU A 216 -0.97 13.88 11.09
N GLY A 217 -0.88 14.65 12.17
CA GLY A 217 -0.05 15.85 12.21
C GLY A 217 1.44 15.52 12.17
N ARG A 218 1.87 14.41 12.78
CA ARG A 218 3.24 13.89 12.68
C ARG A 218 3.57 13.50 11.26
N ASN A 219 2.72 12.73 10.59
CA ASN A 219 2.94 12.30 9.20
C ASN A 219 3.02 13.52 8.26
N ARG A 220 2.15 14.52 8.45
CA ARG A 220 2.21 15.79 7.70
C ARG A 220 3.51 16.55 7.97
N TYR A 221 3.96 16.63 9.22
CA TYR A 221 5.22 17.27 9.58
C TYR A 221 6.43 16.60 8.91
N GLN A 222 6.50 15.27 8.99
CA GLN A 222 7.57 14.49 8.35
C GLN A 222 7.58 14.72 6.84
N LYS A 223 6.41 14.64 6.19
CA LYS A 223 6.27 14.89 4.75
C LYS A 223 6.73 16.31 4.36
N PHE A 224 6.35 17.32 5.14
CA PHE A 224 6.80 18.70 4.94
C PHE A 224 8.33 18.83 5.04
N ILE A 225 8.94 18.29 6.09
CA ILE A 225 10.40 18.36 6.30
C ILE A 225 11.16 17.67 5.15
N ILE A 226 10.71 16.48 4.74
CA ILE A 226 11.35 15.75 3.64
C ILE A 226 11.25 16.56 2.34
N LYS A 227 10.05 17.02 1.96
CA LYS A 227 9.88 17.81 0.73
C LYS A 227 10.65 19.14 0.78
N ALA A 228 10.65 19.84 1.90
CA ALA A 228 11.40 21.09 2.06
C ALA A 228 12.92 20.84 1.92
N SER A 229 13.42 19.75 2.50
CA SER A 229 14.81 19.34 2.32
C SER A 229 15.11 18.94 0.88
N ASP A 230 14.24 18.20 0.20
CA ASP A 230 14.44 17.85 -1.22
C ASP A 230 14.40 19.08 -2.14
N ALA A 231 13.66 20.13 -1.75
CA ALA A 231 13.64 21.42 -2.44
C ALA A 231 14.88 22.30 -2.14
N GLY A 232 15.81 21.85 -1.30
CA GLY A 232 17.04 22.58 -0.99
C GLY A 232 16.89 23.68 0.07
N ILE A 233 15.86 23.61 0.92
CA ILE A 233 15.72 24.56 2.04
C ILE A 233 16.74 24.20 3.13
N PRO A 234 17.77 25.05 3.41
CA PRO A 234 18.89 24.67 4.29
C PRO A 234 18.45 24.26 5.69
N ALA A 235 17.55 25.07 6.28
CA ALA A 235 17.02 24.83 7.60
C ALA A 235 16.29 23.49 7.75
N ALA A 236 15.78 22.89 6.65
CA ALA A 236 15.06 21.62 6.68
C ALA A 236 15.99 20.39 6.73
N HIS A 237 17.22 20.50 6.20
CA HIS A 237 18.14 19.37 6.09
C HIS A 237 18.46 18.74 7.45
N ILE A 238 18.67 19.58 8.48
CA ILE A 238 18.97 19.13 9.84
C ILE A 238 17.80 18.33 10.43
N TYR A 239 16.57 18.85 10.31
CA TYR A 239 15.37 18.14 10.81
C TYR A 239 15.15 16.82 10.08
N ALA A 240 15.48 16.76 8.79
CA ALA A 240 15.34 15.55 7.98
C ALA A 240 16.27 14.41 8.43
N LEU A 241 17.40 14.69 9.09
CA LEU A 241 18.34 13.66 9.57
C LEU A 241 17.64 12.61 10.46
N SER A 242 16.87 13.08 11.43
CA SER A 242 16.11 12.24 12.37
C SER A 242 15.04 11.35 11.71
N LEU A 243 14.68 11.62 10.45
CA LEU A 243 13.69 10.83 9.71
C LEU A 243 14.30 9.64 8.96
N PHE A 244 15.63 9.63 8.80
CA PHE A 244 16.36 8.63 8.00
C PHE A 244 17.41 7.87 8.80
N GLU A 245 17.23 7.77 10.13
CA GLU A 245 18.11 7.06 11.07
C GLU A 245 18.34 5.58 10.74
N ASP A 246 17.47 4.99 9.90
CA ASP A 246 17.56 3.59 9.45
C ASP A 246 17.92 3.46 7.95
N ASN A 247 18.10 4.56 7.24
CA ASN A 247 18.41 4.58 5.81
C ASN A 247 19.66 5.43 5.54
N TRP A 248 20.82 4.77 5.51
CA TRP A 248 22.10 5.46 5.29
C TRP A 248 22.14 6.26 3.99
N ASN A 249 21.54 5.76 2.91
CA ASN A 249 21.62 6.46 1.62
C ASN A 249 20.89 7.81 1.69
N GLU A 250 19.72 7.86 2.31
CA GLU A 250 19.01 9.12 2.53
C GLU A 250 19.72 9.98 3.58
N LEU A 251 20.18 9.39 4.69
CA LEU A 251 20.91 10.11 5.73
C LEU A 251 22.16 10.81 5.18
N GLU A 252 23.00 10.08 4.43
CA GLU A 252 24.20 10.59 3.77
C GLU A 252 23.87 11.71 2.78
N LYS A 253 22.79 11.54 1.99
CA LYS A 253 22.31 12.58 1.08
C LYS A 253 21.94 13.86 1.84
N ARG A 254 21.24 13.77 2.97
CA ARG A 254 20.89 14.95 3.80
C ARG A 254 22.11 15.61 4.41
N ILE A 255 23.06 14.83 4.91
CA ILE A 255 24.34 15.34 5.44
C ILE A 255 25.11 16.10 4.36
N GLN A 256 25.18 15.55 3.14
CA GLN A 256 25.84 16.22 2.04
C GLN A 256 25.17 17.55 1.68
N MET A 257 23.84 17.60 1.67
CA MET A 257 23.09 18.84 1.47
C MET A 257 23.39 19.91 2.55
N ILE A 258 23.60 19.50 3.80
CA ILE A 258 24.02 20.43 4.87
C ILE A 258 25.38 21.05 4.55
N PHE A 259 26.36 20.25 4.16
CA PHE A 259 27.70 20.75 3.79
C PHE A 259 27.70 21.66 2.57
N GLU A 260 26.80 21.40 1.62
CA GLU A 260 26.67 22.16 0.37
C GLU A 260 25.80 23.42 0.52
N SER A 261 25.14 23.61 1.67
CA SER A 261 24.29 24.77 1.88
C SER A 261 25.11 26.07 1.98
N ASP A 262 24.53 27.18 1.50
CA ASP A 262 25.13 28.52 1.62
C ASP A 262 25.13 29.05 3.07
N GLU A 263 24.53 28.32 4.02
CA GLU A 263 24.56 28.65 5.44
C GLU A 263 25.91 28.25 6.06
N GLN A 264 26.39 29.04 7.02
CA GLN A 264 27.66 28.76 7.68
C GLN A 264 27.55 27.46 8.49
N PHE A 265 28.28 26.42 8.08
CA PHE A 265 28.41 25.18 8.84
C PHE A 265 28.99 25.47 10.22
N GLY A 266 28.18 25.27 11.25
CA GLY A 266 28.50 25.61 12.63
C GLY A 266 28.59 24.39 13.55
N SER A 267 28.80 24.69 14.84
CA SER A 267 28.91 23.64 15.86
C SER A 267 27.60 22.88 16.03
N TYR A 268 26.46 23.54 15.84
CA TYR A 268 25.14 22.92 15.94
C TYR A 268 24.95 21.85 14.86
N GLU A 269 25.25 22.18 13.59
CA GLU A 269 25.17 21.27 12.46
C GLU A 269 26.08 20.05 12.66
N ALA A 270 27.33 20.29 13.08
CA ALA A 270 28.28 19.23 13.38
C ALA A 270 27.74 18.28 14.47
N HIS A 271 27.17 18.81 15.56
CA HIS A 271 26.58 17.99 16.62
C HIS A 271 25.41 17.15 16.12
N CYS A 272 24.47 17.76 15.37
CA CYS A 272 23.31 17.05 14.83
C CYS A 272 23.71 15.92 13.87
N ILE A 273 24.72 16.14 13.02
CA ILE A 273 25.22 15.10 12.12
C ILE A 273 25.84 13.94 12.91
N VAL A 274 26.69 14.24 13.90
CA VAL A 274 27.35 13.22 14.73
C VAL A 274 26.32 12.40 15.52
N GLU A 275 25.34 13.06 16.13
CA GLU A 275 24.24 12.39 16.83
C GLU A 275 23.48 11.45 15.89
N SER A 276 23.15 11.90 14.68
CA SER A 276 22.41 11.10 13.69
C SER A 276 23.23 9.89 13.20
N ILE A 277 24.54 10.06 13.00
CA ILE A 277 25.47 8.95 12.66
C ILE A 277 25.50 7.92 13.80
N ASN A 278 25.61 8.37 15.05
CA ASN A 278 25.65 7.47 16.19
C ASN A 278 24.33 6.69 16.35
N ILE A 279 23.18 7.34 16.14
CA ILE A 279 21.88 6.66 16.13
C ILE A 279 21.82 5.60 15.03
N TYR A 280 22.30 5.92 13.83
CA TYR A 280 22.40 4.94 12.74
C TYR A 280 23.28 3.74 13.13
N ILE A 281 24.45 3.97 13.73
CA ILE A 281 25.36 2.92 14.19
C ILE A 281 24.68 2.02 15.24
N ILE A 282 23.94 2.60 16.20
CA ILE A 282 23.19 1.83 17.21
C ILE A 282 22.24 0.83 16.55
N ARG A 283 21.52 1.27 15.52
CA ARG A 283 20.45 0.49 14.90
C ARG A 283 20.94 -0.48 13.84
N ASN A 284 21.96 -0.10 13.07
CA ASN A 284 22.34 -0.76 11.83
C ASN A 284 23.82 -1.18 11.78
N GLY A 285 24.63 -0.79 12.77
CA GLY A 285 26.05 -1.05 12.82
C GLY A 285 26.89 -0.07 11.98
N ILE A 286 28.21 -0.31 11.97
CA ILE A 286 29.19 0.56 11.31
C ILE A 286 29.11 0.37 9.79
N ASN A 287 29.03 1.48 9.06
CA ASN A 287 29.09 1.56 7.61
C ASN A 287 30.44 2.15 7.17
N ASN A 288 31.04 1.59 6.12
CA ASN A 288 32.34 2.00 5.59
C ASN A 288 32.38 3.42 4.99
N ARG A 289 31.22 4.03 4.75
CA ARG A 289 31.09 5.43 4.30
C ARG A 289 31.09 6.45 5.44
N ILE A 290 30.82 6.04 6.69
CA ILE A 290 30.82 6.94 7.86
C ILE A 290 32.15 7.70 8.00
N PRO A 291 33.34 7.06 7.88
CA PRO A 291 34.62 7.77 8.01
C PRO A 291 34.81 8.90 7.00
N VAL A 292 34.18 8.85 5.82
CA VAL A 292 34.25 9.92 4.81
C VAL A 292 33.53 11.16 5.32
N ILE A 293 32.36 10.99 5.94
CA ILE A 293 31.60 12.08 6.55
C ILE A 293 32.36 12.67 7.74
N VAL A 294 32.93 11.82 8.59
CA VAL A 294 33.75 12.23 9.75
C VAL A 294 34.94 13.10 9.30
N ALA A 295 35.71 12.63 8.31
CA ALA A 295 36.83 13.41 7.77
C ALA A 295 36.39 14.78 7.23
N LYS A 296 35.23 14.83 6.57
CA LYS A 296 34.66 16.09 6.10
C LYS A 296 34.29 17.03 7.24
N ILE A 297 33.70 16.55 8.34
CA ILE A 297 33.44 17.37 9.55
C ILE A 297 34.74 17.94 10.11
N GLU A 298 35.82 17.15 10.13
CA GLU A 298 37.14 17.60 10.56
C GLU A 298 37.76 18.67 9.65
N GLU A 299 37.50 18.63 8.33
CA GLU A 299 37.90 19.68 7.39
C GLU A 299 37.25 21.03 7.72
N TYR A 300 36.04 21.04 8.29
CA TYR A 300 35.39 22.24 8.82
C TYR A 300 35.91 22.67 10.20
N GLY A 301 36.90 21.96 10.76
CA GLY A 301 37.60 22.32 12.00
C GLY A 301 37.05 21.67 13.27
N TYR A 302 36.12 20.71 13.16
CA TYR A 302 35.54 20.00 14.30
C TYR A 302 36.22 18.63 14.46
N LYS A 303 37.09 18.49 15.45
CA LYS A 303 37.79 17.23 15.71
C LYS A 303 36.83 16.19 16.27
N LEU A 304 36.97 14.94 15.84
CA LEU A 304 36.11 13.84 16.28
C LEU A 304 36.94 12.73 16.92
N GLY A 305 36.62 12.42 18.17
CA GLY A 305 37.11 11.22 18.85
C GLY A 305 36.17 10.04 18.59
N GLN A 306 36.72 8.84 18.47
CA GLN A 306 35.94 7.59 18.37
C GLN A 306 36.20 6.71 19.59
N ASP A 307 35.13 6.23 20.22
CA ASP A 307 35.25 5.32 21.36
C ASP A 307 35.41 3.84 20.95
N GLU A 308 35.63 2.96 21.94
CA GLU A 308 35.83 1.52 21.72
C GLU A 308 34.61 0.81 21.13
N THR A 309 33.43 1.43 21.22
CA THR A 309 32.18 0.92 20.64
C THR A 309 31.90 1.46 19.24
N GLY A 310 32.75 2.36 18.75
CA GLY A 310 32.68 2.94 17.43
C GLY A 310 31.90 4.25 17.33
N TYR A 311 31.44 4.82 18.46
CA TYR A 311 30.70 6.09 18.47
C TYR A 311 31.64 7.29 18.36
N TYR A 312 31.15 8.33 17.71
CA TYR A 312 31.88 9.58 17.52
C TYR A 312 31.42 10.65 18.50
N THR A 313 32.36 11.44 19.00
CA THR A 313 32.10 12.62 19.82
C THR A 313 32.96 13.79 19.35
N ILE A 314 32.39 14.99 19.31
CA ILE A 314 33.16 16.21 18.98
C ILE A 314 34.08 16.54 20.16
N GLU A 315 35.38 16.60 19.88
CA GLU A 315 36.40 17.06 20.81
C GLU A 315 36.43 18.60 20.76
N GLY A 316 36.43 19.21 21.95
CA GLY A 316 36.21 20.65 22.15
C GLY A 316 37.18 21.58 21.43
#